data_AF-A0A2U3C7P1-F1
#
_entry.id   AF-A0A2U3C7P1-F1
#
_cell.length_a   1.000
_cell.length_b   1.000
_cell.length_c   1.000
_cell.angle_alpha   90.00
_cell.angle_beta   90.00
_cell.angle_gamma   90.00
#
_symmetry.space_group_name_H-M   'P 1'
#
loop_
_entity.id
_entity.type
_entity.pdbx_description
1 polymer ?
#
loop_
_entity_poly.entity_id
_entity_poly.type
_entity_poly.pdbx_seq_one_letter_code
_entity_poly.pdbx_strand_id
1 'polypeptide(L)'
;MITDAAGVGGLAALAAFGFLAMIMISRHGAALGPDEALLTWAVDHRPAPVAEAARLLTDSGAGVVPYGIIALAAFLATRTLRASLLLCATGWTLVASGQAVRYSIMLWIHLDRPPRSDWAVRACGYAFPSGHTTTAALTAGFLVILVLALGQRRSRAALVVGTGLWALLVGASRVYLCVHWFTDVLGGWLLSVGWLGLWACGLFWWVARHPAPFAARGRLTPERHDERQADTGERSLGDSAG
;
A
#
# COMPACT_ATOMS: atom_id res chain seq x y z
N MET A 1 15.22 -11.67 2.69
CA MET A 1 15.78 -10.85 1.59
C MET A 1 14.79 -9.78 1.09
N ILE A 2 13.62 -10.13 0.54
CA ILE A 2 12.63 -9.12 0.04
C ILE A 2 12.04 -8.28 1.19
N THR A 3 11.75 -8.92 2.33
CA THR A 3 11.24 -8.25 3.54
C THR A 3 12.27 -7.33 4.18
N ASP A 4 13.54 -7.68 4.09
CA ASP A 4 14.64 -6.89 4.64
C ASP A 4 14.85 -5.64 3.77
N ALA A 5 14.79 -5.78 2.45
CA ALA A 5 14.84 -4.64 1.52
C ALA A 5 13.63 -3.71 1.67
N ALA A 6 12.42 -4.25 1.83
CA ALA A 6 11.21 -3.45 2.07
C ALA A 6 11.26 -2.71 3.42
N GLY A 7 11.76 -3.36 4.47
CA GLY A 7 11.94 -2.75 5.78
C GLY A 7 12.99 -1.66 5.79
N VAL A 8 14.17 -1.92 5.20
CA VAL A 8 15.26 -0.92 5.10
C VAL A 8 14.82 0.27 4.25
N GLY A 9 14.18 0.02 3.10
CA GLY A 9 13.64 1.09 2.25
C GLY A 9 12.57 1.92 2.95
N GLY A 10 11.67 1.27 3.71
CA GLY A 10 10.67 1.95 4.52
C GLY A 10 11.28 2.83 5.62
N LEU A 11 12.25 2.30 6.36
CA LEU A 11 12.96 3.07 7.40
C LEU A 11 13.73 4.26 6.82
N ALA A 12 14.41 4.08 5.69
CA ALA A 12 15.09 5.16 4.99
C ALA A 12 14.10 6.26 4.55
N ALA A 13 12.92 5.88 4.04
CA ALA A 13 11.88 6.83 3.66
C ALA A 13 11.31 7.60 4.87
N LEU A 14 11.12 6.93 6.02
CA LEU A 14 10.70 7.61 7.25
C LEU A 14 11.78 8.54 7.81
N ALA A 15 13.05 8.16 7.72
CA ALA A 15 14.17 9.01 8.11
C ALA A 15 14.24 10.26 7.22
N ALA A 16 14.12 10.09 5.90
CA ALA A 16 14.05 11.19 4.95
C ALA A 16 12.81 12.07 5.17
N PHE A 17 11.66 11.47 5.48
CA PHE A 17 10.45 12.20 5.87
C PHE A 17 10.68 13.04 7.12
N GLY A 18 11.25 12.45 8.18
CA GLY A 18 11.55 13.16 9.42
C GLY A 18 12.54 14.30 9.21
N PHE A 19 13.57 14.09 8.40
CA PHE A 19 14.52 15.14 8.02
C PHE A 19 13.83 16.29 7.28
N LEU A 20 13.00 15.98 6.28
CA LEU A 20 12.23 17.00 5.56
C LEU A 20 11.28 17.76 6.50
N ALA A 21 10.55 17.05 7.37
CA ALA A 21 9.66 17.66 8.35
C ALA A 21 10.42 18.59 9.30
N MET A 22 11.60 18.21 9.77
CA MET A 22 12.46 19.05 10.61
C MET A 22 12.91 20.33 9.89
N ILE A 23 13.28 20.25 8.60
CA ILE A 23 13.58 21.44 7.80
C ILE A 23 12.36 22.36 7.76
N MET A 24 11.17 21.83 7.45
CA MET A 24 9.96 22.63 7.34
C MET A 24 9.55 23.27 8.67
N ILE A 25 9.65 22.53 9.78
CA ILE A 25 9.42 23.06 11.13
C ILE A 25 10.41 24.19 11.45
N SER A 26 11.71 23.97 11.21
CA SER A 26 12.75 24.97 11.51
C SER A 26 12.59 26.26 10.72
N ARG A 27 11.99 26.17 9.54
CA ARG A 27 11.69 27.30 8.65
C ARG A 27 10.31 27.90 8.89
N HIS A 28 9.57 27.44 9.90
CA HIS A 28 8.19 27.87 10.17
C HIS A 28 7.27 27.74 8.94
N GLY A 29 7.49 26.71 8.12
CA GLY A 29 6.73 26.48 6.88
C GLY A 29 7.12 27.37 5.70
N ALA A 30 8.18 28.19 5.80
CA ALA A 30 8.63 29.00 4.67
C ALA A 30 9.09 28.12 3.51
N ALA A 31 8.47 28.35 2.35
CA ALA A 31 8.70 27.62 1.11
C ALA A 31 10.20 27.52 0.75
N LEU A 32 10.58 26.39 0.14
CA LEU A 32 11.91 26.20 -0.45
C LEU A 32 11.96 26.76 -1.88
N GLY A 33 13.16 26.95 -2.42
CA GLY A 33 13.33 27.39 -3.81
C GLY A 33 12.52 26.57 -4.83
N PRO A 34 12.53 25.22 -4.77
CA PRO A 34 11.68 24.41 -5.65
C PRO A 34 10.17 24.58 -5.43
N ASP A 35 9.73 24.90 -4.21
CA ASP A 35 8.32 25.12 -3.92
C ASP A 35 7.80 26.34 -4.65
N GLU A 36 8.50 27.48 -4.53
CA GLU A 36 8.15 28.73 -5.21
C GLU A 36 8.27 28.59 -6.73
N ALA A 37 9.37 28.02 -7.23
CA ALA A 37 9.60 27.88 -8.67
C ALA A 37 8.50 27.04 -9.35
N LEU A 38 8.08 25.94 -8.73
CA LEU A 38 7.02 25.09 -9.26
C LEU A 38 5.63 25.73 -9.11
N LEU A 39 5.39 26.45 -8.02
CA LEU A 39 4.14 27.19 -7.82
C LEU A 39 3.98 28.29 -8.88
N THR A 40 5.00 29.14 -9.07
CA THR A 40 4.98 30.21 -10.08
C THR A 40 4.80 29.63 -11.48
N TRP A 41 5.56 28.59 -11.83
CA TRP A 41 5.41 27.92 -13.11
C TRP A 41 3.97 27.40 -13.33
N ALA A 42 3.37 26.79 -12.29
CA ALA A 42 2.00 26.29 -12.36
C ALA A 42 0.98 27.42 -12.50
N VAL A 43 1.16 28.56 -11.84
CA VAL A 43 0.27 29.73 -12.01
C VAL A 43 0.34 30.25 -13.46
N ASP A 44 1.54 30.35 -14.01
CA ASP A 44 1.78 30.89 -15.35
C ASP A 44 1.36 29.93 -16.49
N HIS A 45 1.42 28.61 -16.24
CA HIS A 45 1.24 27.57 -17.26
C HIS A 45 0.03 26.68 -16.99
N ARG A 46 -1.13 27.27 -16.67
CA ARG A 46 -2.35 26.52 -16.34
C ARG A 46 -3.52 26.77 -17.30
N PRO A 47 -3.48 26.24 -18.54
CA PRO A 47 -4.62 26.28 -19.43
C PRO A 47 -5.78 25.43 -18.86
N ALA A 48 -7.00 25.90 -19.07
CA ALA A 48 -8.21 25.33 -18.47
C ALA A 48 -8.36 23.80 -18.69
N PRO A 49 -8.13 23.23 -19.90
CA PRO A 49 -8.26 21.79 -20.11
C PRO A 49 -7.28 20.96 -19.27
N VAL A 50 -6.06 21.45 -19.10
CA VAL A 50 -5.03 20.74 -18.30
C VAL A 50 -5.33 20.87 -16.82
N ALA A 51 -5.85 22.02 -16.37
CA ALA A 51 -6.31 22.21 -15.00
C ALA A 51 -7.48 21.27 -14.66
N GLU A 52 -8.42 21.08 -15.58
CA GLU A 52 -9.53 20.15 -15.40
C GLU A 52 -9.05 18.69 -15.36
N ALA A 53 -8.15 18.30 -16.27
CA ALA A 53 -7.53 16.98 -16.23
C ALA A 53 -6.78 16.73 -14.91
N ALA A 54 -6.05 17.73 -14.41
CA ALA A 54 -5.37 17.66 -13.12
C ALA A 54 -6.36 17.52 -11.94
N ARG A 55 -7.53 18.19 -12.00
CA ARG A 55 -8.60 18.03 -10.99
C ARG A 55 -9.16 16.62 -10.98
N LEU A 56 -9.55 16.10 -12.14
CA LEU A 56 -10.09 14.74 -12.26
C LEU A 56 -9.07 13.70 -11.78
N LEU A 57 -7.80 13.91 -12.14
CA LEU A 57 -6.72 13.05 -11.71
C LEU A 57 -6.54 13.09 -10.19
N THR A 58 -6.47 14.27 -9.56
CA THR A 58 -6.32 14.33 -8.11
C THR A 58 -7.53 13.76 -7.37
N ASP A 59 -8.74 13.94 -7.89
CA ASP A 59 -9.96 13.45 -7.25
C ASP A 59 -9.98 11.91 -7.21
N SER A 60 -9.38 11.24 -8.20
CA SER A 60 -9.19 9.79 -8.19
C SER A 60 -8.32 9.28 -7.04
N GLY A 61 -7.43 10.13 -6.51
CA GLY A 61 -6.52 9.83 -5.42
C GLY A 61 -7.08 10.10 -4.02
N ALA A 62 -8.36 10.46 -3.89
CA ALA A 62 -8.96 10.81 -2.59
C ALA A 62 -10.42 10.37 -2.46
N GLY A 63 -10.97 10.58 -1.26
CA GLY A 63 -12.34 10.19 -0.95
C GLY A 63 -12.55 8.67 -1.05
N VAL A 64 -13.67 8.27 -1.63
CA VAL A 64 -14.08 6.86 -1.73
C VAL A 64 -13.40 6.11 -2.88
N VAL A 65 -12.87 6.81 -3.89
CA VAL A 65 -12.35 6.20 -5.13
C VAL A 65 -11.20 5.21 -4.85
N PRO A 66 -10.17 5.54 -4.04
CA PRO A 66 -9.08 4.60 -3.74
C PRO A 66 -9.55 3.32 -3.05
N TYR A 67 -10.56 3.40 -2.18
CA TYR A 67 -11.16 2.24 -1.52
C TYR A 67 -11.90 1.35 -2.53
N GLY A 68 -12.60 1.95 -3.50
CA GLY A 68 -13.23 1.26 -4.62
C GLY A 68 -12.21 0.58 -5.54
N ILE A 69 -11.09 1.24 -5.85
CA ILE A 69 -10.00 0.67 -6.65
C ILE A 69 -9.41 -0.57 -5.95
N ILE A 70 -9.14 -0.47 -4.64
CA ILE A 70 -8.66 -1.60 -3.83
C ILE A 70 -9.65 -2.76 -3.88
N ALA A 71 -10.95 -2.48 -3.71
CA ALA A 71 -11.98 -3.50 -3.74
C ALA A 71 -12.04 -4.20 -5.11
N LEU A 72 -12.12 -3.42 -6.18
CA LEU A 72 -12.13 -3.95 -7.54
C LEU A 72 -10.91 -4.83 -7.81
N ALA A 73 -9.70 -4.36 -7.45
CA ALA A 73 -8.48 -5.13 -7.62
C ALA A 73 -8.50 -6.45 -6.82
N ALA A 74 -8.99 -6.44 -5.59
CA ALA A 74 -9.11 -7.64 -4.75
C ALA A 74 -10.07 -8.68 -5.34
N PHE A 75 -11.22 -8.24 -5.86
CA PHE A 75 -12.20 -9.11 -6.50
C PHE A 75 -11.74 -9.65 -7.87
N LEU A 76 -10.94 -8.88 -8.62
CA LEU A 76 -10.33 -9.35 -9.87
C LEU A 76 -9.16 -10.31 -9.63
N ALA A 77 -8.40 -10.10 -8.55
CA ALA A 77 -7.19 -10.88 -8.24
C ALA A 77 -7.50 -12.24 -7.61
N THR A 78 -8.69 -12.46 -7.05
CA THR A 78 -9.02 -13.68 -6.31
C THR A 78 -10.32 -14.32 -6.80
N ARG A 79 -10.52 -15.61 -6.47
CA ARG A 79 -11.68 -16.40 -6.92
C ARG A 79 -12.69 -16.70 -5.81
N THR A 80 -12.40 -16.32 -4.57
CA THR A 80 -13.27 -16.61 -3.43
C THR A 80 -13.65 -15.31 -2.71
N LEU A 81 -14.92 -15.20 -2.31
CA LEU A 81 -15.42 -14.02 -1.59
C LEU A 81 -14.60 -13.73 -0.34
N ARG A 82 -14.23 -14.77 0.42
CA ARG A 82 -13.42 -14.63 1.64
C ARG A 82 -12.05 -14.01 1.35
N ALA A 83 -11.36 -14.44 0.31
CA ALA A 83 -10.06 -13.88 -0.06
C ALA A 83 -10.19 -12.41 -0.50
N SER A 84 -11.18 -12.10 -1.33
CA SER A 84 -11.47 -10.72 -1.75
C SER A 84 -11.72 -9.81 -0.55
N LEU A 85 -12.60 -10.21 0.38
CA LEU A 85 -12.94 -9.41 1.56
C LEU A 85 -11.74 -9.18 2.48
N LEU A 86 -10.87 -10.19 2.66
CA LEU A 86 -9.64 -10.04 3.45
C LEU A 86 -8.65 -9.07 2.82
N LEU A 87 -8.50 -9.10 1.49
CA LEU A 87 -7.66 -8.14 0.77
C LEU A 87 -8.25 -6.73 0.81
N CYS A 88 -9.57 -6.57 0.65
CA CYS A 88 -10.25 -5.29 0.85
C CYS A 88 -9.96 -4.74 2.24
N ALA A 89 -10.20 -5.55 3.29
CA ALA A 89 -9.96 -5.15 4.67
C ALA A 89 -8.50 -4.72 4.87
N THR A 90 -7.54 -5.51 4.38
CA THR A 90 -6.11 -5.22 4.51
C THR A 90 -5.74 -3.91 3.82
N GLY A 91 -6.15 -3.71 2.57
CA GLY A 91 -5.86 -2.49 1.81
C GLY A 91 -6.54 -1.26 2.42
N TRP A 92 -7.78 -1.38 2.86
CA TRP A 92 -8.51 -0.29 3.52
C TRP A 92 -7.89 0.07 4.87
N THR A 93 -7.50 -0.91 5.69
CA THR A 93 -6.82 -0.64 6.97
C THR A 93 -5.45 0.01 6.75
N LEU A 94 -4.69 -0.41 5.73
CA LEU A 94 -3.43 0.22 5.36
C LEU A 94 -3.63 1.71 5.04
N VAL A 95 -4.57 2.03 4.14
CA VAL A 95 -4.84 3.42 3.73
C VAL A 95 -5.41 4.25 4.88
N ALA A 96 -6.39 3.71 5.62
CA ALA A 96 -7.02 4.42 6.72
C ALA A 96 -6.03 4.71 7.86
N SER A 97 -5.19 3.74 8.23
CA SER A 97 -4.17 3.93 9.26
C SER A 97 -3.08 4.91 8.82
N GLY A 98 -2.65 4.86 7.56
CA GLY A 98 -1.69 5.83 7.02
C GLY A 98 -2.27 7.25 6.98
N GLN A 99 -3.54 7.40 6.64
CA GLN A 99 -4.24 8.69 6.74
C GLN A 99 -4.37 9.16 8.18
N ALA A 100 -4.66 8.28 9.13
CA ALA A 100 -4.71 8.65 10.55
C ALA A 100 -3.36 9.21 11.01
N VAL A 101 -2.25 8.53 10.71
CA VAL A 101 -0.89 9.01 11.01
C VAL A 101 -0.62 10.36 10.34
N ARG A 102 -0.97 10.51 9.07
CA ARG A 102 -0.85 11.78 8.34
C ARG A 102 -1.61 12.90 9.02
N TYR A 103 -2.86 12.65 9.41
CA TYR A 103 -3.70 13.63 10.11
C TYR A 103 -3.10 14.03 11.45
N SER A 104 -2.58 13.07 12.23
CA SER A 104 -1.88 13.37 13.48
C SER A 104 -0.67 14.29 13.27
N ILE A 105 0.14 14.02 12.24
CA ILE A 105 1.29 14.87 11.90
C ILE A 105 0.82 16.26 11.47
N MET A 106 -0.16 16.33 10.58
CA MET A 106 -0.70 17.59 10.07
C MET A 106 -1.23 18.48 11.21
N LEU A 107 -1.99 17.89 12.15
CA LEU A 107 -2.52 18.57 13.33
C LEU A 107 -1.48 18.85 14.41
N TRP A 108 -0.24 18.41 14.23
CA TRP A 108 0.85 18.73 15.15
C TRP A 108 1.71 19.87 14.59
N ILE A 109 2.02 19.83 13.29
CA ILE A 109 2.96 20.78 12.66
C ILE A 109 2.29 22.09 12.21
N HIS A 110 1.04 22.06 11.75
CA HIS A 110 0.27 23.27 11.37
C HIS A 110 0.90 24.15 10.28
N LEU A 111 1.48 23.55 9.22
CA LEU A 111 2.07 24.34 8.12
C LEU A 111 1.04 24.90 7.15
N ASP A 112 1.23 26.16 6.76
CA ASP A 112 0.37 26.87 5.83
C ASP A 112 0.50 26.38 4.39
N ARG A 113 -0.60 26.50 3.65
CA ARG A 113 -0.69 26.21 2.21
C ARG A 113 -0.19 27.39 1.38
N PRO A 114 0.03 27.21 0.07
CA PRO A 114 0.20 28.32 -0.85
C PRO A 114 -0.93 29.35 -0.77
N PRO A 115 -0.70 30.62 -1.20
CA PRO A 115 -1.70 31.67 -1.17
C PRO A 115 -3.03 31.27 -1.81
N ARG A 116 -4.14 31.55 -1.12
CA ARG A 116 -5.49 31.16 -1.58
C ARG A 116 -5.89 31.79 -2.92
N SER A 117 -5.29 32.92 -3.28
CA SER A 117 -5.49 33.59 -4.58
C SER A 117 -5.12 32.70 -5.77
N ASP A 118 -4.17 31.80 -5.58
CA ASP A 118 -3.56 31.05 -6.68
C ASP A 118 -4.25 29.70 -6.90
N TRP A 119 -5.10 29.30 -5.95
CA TRP A 119 -5.73 28.00 -5.90
C TRP A 119 -6.65 27.75 -7.10
N ALA A 120 -6.33 26.71 -7.85
CA ALA A 120 -7.24 26.16 -8.86
C ALA A 120 -8.08 25.02 -8.29
N VAL A 121 -8.22 24.83 -6.98
CA VAL A 121 -9.24 23.95 -6.41
C VAL A 121 -9.42 24.32 -4.93
N ARG A 122 -10.59 24.06 -4.34
CA ARG A 122 -10.75 24.27 -2.91
C ARG A 122 -9.99 23.20 -2.12
N ALA A 123 -9.28 23.62 -1.09
CA ALA A 123 -8.62 22.75 -0.13
C ALA A 123 -8.92 23.22 1.30
N CYS A 124 -8.79 22.31 2.27
CA CYS A 124 -9.01 22.59 3.69
C CYS A 124 -7.91 21.94 4.55
N GLY A 125 -7.81 22.39 5.81
CA GLY A 125 -6.76 21.96 6.74
C GLY A 125 -5.36 22.42 6.34
N TYR A 126 -4.35 21.97 7.09
CA TYR A 126 -2.94 22.32 6.87
C TYR A 126 -2.32 21.58 5.69
N ALA A 127 -1.20 22.10 5.20
CA ALA A 127 -0.59 21.69 3.94
C ALA A 127 0.21 20.38 4.08
N PHE A 128 1.03 20.29 5.12
CA PHE A 128 2.03 19.22 5.25
C PHE A 128 1.57 18.06 6.14
N PRO A 129 1.85 16.79 5.75
CA PRO A 129 2.18 16.33 4.39
C PRO A 129 0.90 16.15 3.54
N SER A 130 0.99 16.10 2.21
CA SER A 130 -0.18 16.11 1.32
C SER A 130 -1.08 14.86 1.41
N GLY A 131 -2.38 15.04 1.65
CA GLY A 131 -3.34 13.95 1.90
C GLY A 131 -3.73 13.13 0.67
N HIS A 132 -4.01 13.79 -0.47
CA HIS A 132 -4.33 13.09 -1.73
C HIS A 132 -3.12 12.27 -2.20
N THR A 133 -1.92 12.87 -2.06
CA THR A 133 -0.65 12.21 -2.34
C THR A 133 -0.45 10.98 -1.48
N THR A 134 -0.67 11.09 -0.16
CA THR A 134 -0.54 9.95 0.77
C THR A 134 -1.51 8.82 0.43
N THR A 135 -2.80 9.13 0.20
CA THR A 135 -3.79 8.10 -0.17
C THR A 135 -3.40 7.40 -1.47
N ALA A 136 -3.11 8.17 -2.53
CA ALA A 136 -2.78 7.58 -3.83
C ALA A 136 -1.51 6.73 -3.77
N ALA A 137 -0.47 7.17 -3.06
CA ALA A 137 0.77 6.41 -2.92
C ALA A 137 0.59 5.12 -2.10
N LEU A 138 -0.17 5.14 -1.00
CA LEU A 138 -0.49 3.93 -0.23
C LEU A 138 -1.34 2.95 -1.05
N THR A 139 -2.34 3.45 -1.77
CA THR A 139 -3.16 2.62 -2.66
C THR A 139 -2.31 2.01 -3.78
N ALA A 140 -1.49 2.79 -4.47
CA ALA A 140 -0.60 2.28 -5.51
C ALA A 140 0.38 1.24 -4.95
N GLY A 141 0.97 1.50 -3.78
CA GLY A 141 1.85 0.55 -3.11
C GLY A 141 1.16 -0.79 -2.79
N PHE A 142 -0.07 -0.75 -2.29
CA PHE A 142 -0.87 -1.95 -2.08
C PHE A 142 -1.15 -2.71 -3.38
N LEU A 143 -1.55 -2.00 -4.44
CA LEU A 143 -1.82 -2.61 -5.75
C LEU A 143 -0.56 -3.23 -6.35
N VAL A 144 0.59 -2.58 -6.21
CA VAL A 144 1.89 -3.13 -6.60
C VAL A 144 2.10 -4.44 -5.86
N ILE A 145 2.02 -4.47 -4.53
CA ILE A 145 2.20 -5.71 -3.74
C ILE A 145 1.25 -6.81 -4.23
N LEU A 146 -0.02 -6.48 -4.47
CA LEU A 146 -1.03 -7.42 -4.97
C LEU A 146 -0.64 -7.98 -6.35
N VAL A 147 -0.20 -7.13 -7.27
CA VAL A 147 0.24 -7.52 -8.62
C VAL A 147 1.52 -8.36 -8.57
N LEU A 148 2.47 -8.04 -7.68
CA LEU A 148 3.70 -8.83 -7.54
C LEU A 148 3.40 -10.21 -6.93
N ALA A 149 2.41 -10.31 -6.04
CA ALA A 149 2.03 -11.55 -5.35
C ALA A 149 1.12 -12.47 -6.18
N LEU A 150 0.13 -11.91 -6.88
CA LEU A 150 -0.95 -12.66 -7.54
C LEU A 150 -1.03 -12.43 -9.07
N GLY A 151 -0.32 -11.44 -9.60
CA GLY A 151 -0.44 -11.00 -10.99
C GLY A 151 0.24 -11.94 -12.01
N GLN A 152 -0.27 -11.91 -13.23
CA GLN A 152 0.36 -12.60 -14.36
C GLN A 152 1.67 -11.91 -14.77
N ARG A 153 2.71 -12.69 -15.08
CA ARG A 153 4.04 -12.15 -15.41
C ARG A 153 4.03 -11.16 -16.59
N ARG A 154 3.14 -11.34 -17.57
CA ARG A 154 3.10 -10.55 -18.81
C ARG A 154 2.64 -9.10 -18.60
N SER A 155 1.71 -8.85 -17.68
CA SER A 155 1.18 -7.50 -17.39
C SER A 155 1.78 -6.85 -16.15
N ARG A 156 2.57 -7.60 -15.37
CA ARG A 156 3.16 -7.14 -14.10
C ARG A 156 3.91 -5.82 -14.24
N ALA A 157 4.82 -5.70 -15.21
CA ALA A 157 5.62 -4.48 -15.37
C ALA A 157 4.75 -3.25 -15.71
N ALA A 158 3.83 -3.39 -16.66
CA ALA A 158 2.94 -2.31 -17.08
C ALA A 158 2.02 -1.86 -15.92
N LEU A 159 1.48 -2.79 -15.15
CA LEU A 159 0.63 -2.46 -14.00
C LEU A 159 1.41 -1.74 -12.90
N VAL A 160 2.61 -2.23 -12.56
CA VAL A 160 3.46 -1.61 -11.55
C VAL A 160 3.83 -0.18 -11.94
N VAL A 161 4.30 0.00 -13.18
CA VAL A 161 4.67 1.32 -13.72
C VAL A 161 3.44 2.21 -13.79
N GLY A 162 2.31 1.73 -14.31
CA GLY A 162 1.07 2.50 -14.43
C GLY A 162 0.54 2.99 -13.08
N THR A 163 0.49 2.12 -12.06
CA THR A 163 0.04 2.51 -10.71
C THR A 163 1.02 3.47 -10.03
N GLY A 164 2.33 3.29 -10.24
CA GLY A 164 3.35 4.20 -9.72
C GLY A 164 3.25 5.59 -10.35
N LEU A 165 3.12 5.64 -11.68
CA LEU A 165 2.92 6.89 -12.41
C LEU A 165 1.64 7.60 -11.99
N TRP A 166 0.53 6.87 -11.80
CA TRP A 166 -0.70 7.45 -11.29
C TRP A 166 -0.50 8.14 -9.93
N ALA A 167 0.15 7.47 -8.96
CA ALA A 167 0.40 8.07 -7.64
C ALA A 167 1.33 9.30 -7.70
N LEU A 168 2.32 9.28 -8.60
CA LEU A 168 3.19 10.43 -8.85
C LEU A 168 2.42 11.59 -9.47
N LEU A 169 1.56 11.32 -10.46
CA LEU A 169 0.79 12.36 -11.13
C LEU A 169 -0.30 12.94 -10.23
N VAL A 170 -0.92 12.15 -9.34
CA VAL A 170 -1.81 12.68 -8.29
C VAL A 170 -1.05 13.68 -7.42
N GLY A 171 0.17 13.36 -6.97
CA GLY A 171 0.98 14.30 -6.21
C GLY A 171 1.31 15.57 -7.00
N ALA A 172 1.82 15.42 -8.23
CA ALA A 172 2.15 16.54 -9.11
C ALA A 172 0.95 17.46 -9.37
N SER A 173 -0.24 16.89 -9.56
CA SER A 173 -1.47 17.66 -9.76
C SER A 173 -1.82 18.57 -8.57
N ARG A 174 -1.41 18.22 -7.34
CA ARG A 174 -1.63 19.07 -6.16
C ARG A 174 -0.81 20.35 -6.18
N VAL A 175 0.43 20.27 -6.66
CA VAL A 175 1.31 21.42 -6.88
C VAL A 175 0.78 22.25 -8.03
N TYR A 176 0.43 21.60 -9.15
CA TYR A 176 -0.11 22.25 -10.33
C TYR A 176 -1.43 23.00 -10.09
N LEU A 177 -2.27 22.49 -9.19
CA LEU A 177 -3.49 23.17 -8.75
C LEU A 177 -3.27 24.21 -7.64
N CYS A 178 -2.00 24.46 -7.28
CA CYS A 178 -1.54 25.47 -6.33
C CYS A 178 -2.13 25.32 -4.91
N VAL A 179 -2.48 24.11 -4.49
CA VAL A 179 -3.06 23.85 -3.16
C VAL A 179 -2.07 23.23 -2.17
N HIS A 180 -0.90 22.84 -2.66
CA HIS A 180 0.20 22.28 -1.89
C HIS A 180 1.53 22.77 -2.44
N TRP A 181 2.49 22.93 -1.55
CA TRP A 181 3.90 23.07 -1.93
C TRP A 181 4.45 21.72 -2.43
N PHE A 182 5.55 21.75 -3.18
CA PHE A 182 6.19 20.53 -3.64
C PHE A 182 6.71 19.68 -2.47
N THR A 183 7.22 20.33 -1.42
CA THR A 183 7.65 19.70 -0.17
C THR A 183 6.53 18.95 0.54
N ASP A 184 5.28 19.44 0.50
CA ASP A 184 4.12 18.72 1.05
C ASP A 184 3.89 17.39 0.32
N VAL A 185 4.03 17.41 -1.00
CA VAL A 185 3.84 16.24 -1.88
C VAL A 185 4.98 15.24 -1.67
N LEU A 186 6.21 15.73 -1.62
CA LEU A 186 7.38 14.91 -1.31
C LEU A 186 7.24 14.25 0.07
N GLY A 187 6.80 15.00 1.08
CA GLY A 187 6.48 14.47 2.41
C GLY A 187 5.39 13.40 2.36
N GLY A 188 4.35 13.59 1.54
CA GLY A 188 3.28 12.62 1.32
C GLY A 188 3.79 11.30 0.72
N TRP A 189 4.67 11.36 -0.28
CA TRP A 189 5.28 10.16 -0.87
C TRP A 189 6.22 9.44 0.11
N LEU A 190 7.11 10.17 0.79
CA LEU A 190 8.05 9.60 1.75
C LEU A 190 7.33 8.92 2.92
N LEU A 191 6.31 9.58 3.49
CA LEU A 191 5.47 9.00 4.53
C LEU A 191 4.80 7.71 4.06
N SER A 192 4.30 7.68 2.81
CA SER A 192 3.59 6.52 2.27
C SER A 192 4.51 5.33 2.04
N VAL A 193 5.69 5.56 1.47
CA VAL A 193 6.70 4.50 1.27
C VAL A 193 7.14 3.95 2.63
N GLY A 194 7.38 4.84 3.59
CA GLY A 194 7.73 4.47 4.95
C GLY A 194 6.68 3.63 5.66
N TRP A 195 5.45 4.11 5.66
CA TRP A 195 4.30 3.44 6.28
C TRP A 195 4.01 2.09 5.62
N LEU A 196 4.06 2.02 4.29
CA LEU A 196 3.90 0.79 3.53
C LEU A 196 4.98 -0.24 3.89
N GLY A 197 6.24 0.19 4.00
CA GLY A 197 7.35 -0.68 4.41
C GLY A 197 7.12 -1.27 5.80
N LEU A 198 6.74 -0.44 6.78
CA LEU A 198 6.40 -0.90 8.14
C LEU A 198 5.23 -1.90 8.11
N TRP A 199 4.18 -1.59 7.36
CA TRP A 199 3.01 -2.46 7.21
C TRP A 199 3.38 -3.80 6.58
N ALA A 200 4.15 -3.79 5.50
CA ALA A 200 4.57 -5.00 4.79
C ALA A 200 5.44 -5.90 5.68
N CYS A 201 6.38 -5.31 6.43
CA CYS A 201 7.17 -6.03 7.41
C CYS A 201 6.30 -6.60 8.54
N GLY A 202 5.43 -5.78 9.13
CA GLY A 202 4.54 -6.20 10.21
C GLY A 202 3.62 -7.35 9.79
N LEU A 203 3.00 -7.24 8.60
CA LEU A 203 2.16 -8.29 8.03
C LEU A 203 2.96 -9.57 7.77
N PHE A 204 4.15 -9.46 7.20
CA PHE A 204 5.02 -10.61 6.97
C PHE A 204 5.37 -11.33 8.29
N TRP A 205 5.81 -10.59 9.30
CA TRP A 205 6.15 -11.14 10.62
C TRP A 205 4.93 -11.78 11.29
N TRP A 206 3.76 -11.18 11.17
CA TRP A 206 2.51 -11.72 11.71
C TRP A 206 2.15 -13.04 11.04
N VAL A 207 2.17 -13.10 9.70
CA VAL A 207 1.90 -14.33 8.94
C VAL A 207 2.93 -15.42 9.26
N ALA A 208 4.21 -15.07 9.37
CA ALA A 208 5.27 -16.01 9.69
C ALA A 208 5.14 -16.62 11.10
N ARG A 209 4.61 -15.86 12.07
CA ARG A 209 4.39 -16.32 13.45
C ARG A 209 3.03 -17.00 13.68
N HIS A 210 2.08 -16.79 12.79
CA HIS A 210 0.75 -17.42 12.84
C HIS A 210 0.44 -18.18 11.54
N PRO A 211 1.22 -19.23 11.20
CA PRO A 211 0.87 -20.10 10.08
C PRO A 211 -0.53 -20.69 10.33
N ALA A 212 -1.40 -20.57 9.35
CA ALA A 212 -2.80 -20.97 9.50
C ALA A 212 -2.91 -22.44 9.98
N PRO A 213 -3.86 -22.76 10.88
CA PRO A 213 -4.02 -24.12 11.43
C PRO A 213 -4.44 -25.18 10.38
N PHE A 214 -4.61 -24.81 9.11
CA PHE A 214 -5.08 -25.69 8.05
C PHE A 214 -4.03 -26.62 7.44
N ALA A 215 -2.74 -26.46 7.80
CA ALA A 215 -1.69 -27.41 7.38
C ALA A 215 -1.77 -28.77 8.12
N ALA A 216 -2.58 -28.89 9.17
CA ALA A 216 -2.69 -30.11 9.98
C ALA A 216 -3.74 -31.13 9.48
N ARG A 217 -4.58 -30.81 8.49
CA ARG A 217 -5.65 -31.72 7.98
C ARG A 217 -5.26 -32.61 6.81
N GLY A 218 -3.97 -32.68 6.45
CA GLY A 218 -3.49 -33.46 5.31
C GLY A 218 -2.76 -34.76 5.66
N ARG A 219 -2.43 -35.03 6.93
CA ARG A 219 -1.89 -36.33 7.34
C ARG A 219 -3.04 -37.24 7.75
N LEU A 220 -3.81 -37.68 6.76
CA LEU A 220 -4.44 -38.99 6.88
C LEU A 220 -3.28 -39.97 6.95
N THR A 221 -3.04 -40.50 8.14
CA THR A 221 -2.27 -41.73 8.34
C THR A 221 -2.75 -42.74 7.30
N PRO A 222 -1.86 -43.41 6.53
CA PRO A 222 -2.28 -44.59 5.81
C PRO A 222 -2.76 -45.57 6.87
N GLU A 223 -4.06 -45.88 6.88
CA GLU A 223 -4.52 -47.07 7.59
C GLU A 223 -3.69 -48.24 7.06
N ARG A 224 -2.91 -48.86 7.95
CA ARG A 224 -2.34 -50.17 7.70
C ARG A 224 -3.48 -51.18 7.73
N HIS A 225 -4.21 -51.27 6.62
CA HIS A 225 -5.01 -52.42 6.29
C HIS A 225 -4.14 -53.35 5.43
N ASP A 226 -3.37 -54.19 6.10
CA ASP A 226 -3.17 -55.60 5.72
C ASP A 226 -2.08 -56.22 6.61
N GLU A 227 -2.50 -57.11 7.51
CA GLU A 227 -1.77 -58.29 7.98
C GLU A 227 -2.69 -59.04 8.95
N ARG A 228 -3.72 -59.68 8.40
CA ARG A 228 -4.52 -60.69 9.12
C ARG A 228 -5.02 -61.78 8.18
N GLN A 229 -4.13 -62.33 7.36
CA GLN A 229 -4.34 -63.59 6.64
C GLN A 229 -3.02 -64.35 6.49
N ALA A 230 -2.45 -64.80 7.61
CA ALA A 230 -1.41 -65.82 7.60
C ALA A 230 -1.27 -66.46 8.99
N ASP A 231 -2.36 -66.98 9.57
CA ASP A 231 -2.22 -68.03 10.62
C ASP A 231 -3.57 -68.72 10.88
N THR A 232 -4.03 -69.51 9.92
CA THR A 232 -5.11 -70.49 10.16
C THR A 232 -4.91 -71.63 9.18
N GLY A 233 -3.94 -72.48 9.49
CA GLY A 233 -3.61 -73.58 8.60
C GLY A 233 -2.65 -74.63 9.12
N GLU A 234 -2.20 -74.63 10.38
CA GLU A 234 -1.36 -75.72 10.88
C GLU A 234 -1.69 -76.06 12.33
N ARG A 235 -2.67 -76.95 12.50
CA ARG A 235 -2.76 -77.93 13.59
C ARG A 235 -3.97 -78.83 13.34
N SER A 236 -3.74 -80.04 12.83
CA SER A 236 -4.14 -81.28 13.50
C SER A 236 -3.91 -82.51 12.60
N LEU A 237 -3.43 -83.59 13.23
CA LEU A 237 -3.45 -85.00 12.85
C LEU A 237 -2.33 -85.54 11.94
N GLY A 238 -1.35 -86.16 12.60
CA GLY A 238 -0.39 -87.08 11.99
C GLY A 238 0.45 -87.75 13.06
N ASP A 239 -0.20 -88.39 14.05
CA ASP A 239 0.46 -89.24 15.03
C ASP A 239 0.23 -90.71 14.66
N SER A 240 1.26 -91.54 14.86
CA SER A 240 1.27 -93.02 14.89
C SER A 240 1.07 -93.84 13.60
N ALA A 241 2.18 -94.33 13.03
CA ALA A 241 2.43 -95.76 12.72
C ALA A 241 3.83 -95.94 12.11
N GLY A 242 4.73 -96.64 12.82
CA GLY A 242 6.07 -97.02 12.35
C GLY A 242 7.10 -97.08 13.45
#